data_AF-A0A536A7I5-F1
#
_entry.id   AF-A0A536A7I5-F1
#
_cell.length_a   1.000
_cell.length_b   1.000
_cell.length_c   1.000
_cell.angle_alpha   90.00
_cell.angle_beta   90.00
_cell.angle_gamma   90.00
#
_symmetry.space_group_name_H-M   'P 1'
#
loop_
_entity.id
_entity.type
_entity.pdbx_description
1 polymer ?
#
loop_
_entity_poly.entity_id
_entity_poly.type
_entity_poly.pdbx_seq_one_letter_code
_entity_poly.pdbx_strand_id
1 'polypeptide(L)'
;MKYTIELYTPQPKRVYGYYVFPFLLGDTLVARCDLKADRQRKVLMVQSAFLEPGQDARRVAPELAAELRQMQAWLGLDRIEVSDRGDLAARLRRTLR
;
A
#
# COMPACT_ATOMS: atom_id res chain seq x y z
N MET A 1 10.47 -17.97 -0.10
CA MET A 1 10.27 -16.52 -0.33
C MET A 1 11.62 -15.82 -0.25
N LYS A 2 11.98 -15.00 -1.25
CA LYS A 2 13.21 -14.19 -1.22
C LYS A 2 12.78 -12.77 -0.85
N TYR A 3 12.88 -12.41 0.44
CA TYR A 3 12.60 -11.05 0.89
C TYR A 3 13.87 -10.23 0.75
N THR A 4 13.93 -9.39 -0.28
CA THR A 4 14.98 -8.37 -0.43
C THR A 4 14.34 -7.03 -0.15
N ILE A 5 14.91 -6.26 0.79
CA ILE A 5 14.48 -4.90 1.04
C ILE A 5 14.82 -4.07 -0.21
N GLU A 6 13.80 -3.68 -0.97
CA GLU A 6 13.95 -3.03 -2.29
C GLU A 6 14.60 -1.64 -2.23
N LEU A 7 14.76 -1.08 -1.03
CA LEU A 7 15.53 0.14 -0.76
C LEU A 7 16.94 0.09 -1.37
N TYR A 8 17.57 -1.09 -1.32
CA TYR A 8 18.93 -1.33 -1.85
C TYR A 8 18.93 -1.82 -3.31
N THR A 9 17.76 -2.03 -3.89
CA THR A 9 17.62 -2.48 -5.27
C THR A 9 17.52 -1.25 -6.19
N PRO A 10 18.33 -1.17 -7.28
CA PRO A 10 18.21 -0.09 -8.26
C PRO A 10 16.77 0.02 -8.77
N GLN A 11 16.29 1.26 -8.97
CA GLN A 11 14.90 1.54 -9.34
C GLN A 11 14.30 0.63 -10.44
N PRO A 12 14.99 0.34 -11.57
CA PRO A 12 14.41 -0.51 -12.62
C PRO A 12 14.29 -2.00 -12.25
N LYS A 13 14.92 -2.46 -11.16
CA LYS A 13 14.85 -3.85 -10.68
C LYS A 13 13.82 -4.05 -9.56
N ARG A 14 13.11 -3.00 -9.17
CA ARG A 14 12.13 -3.01 -8.07
C ARG A 14 10.80 -3.64 -8.52
N VAL A 15 10.33 -4.63 -7.78
CA VAL A 15 9.08 -5.34 -8.08
C VAL A 15 7.91 -4.57 -7.48
N TYR A 16 7.98 -4.26 -6.19
CA TYR A 16 6.87 -3.68 -5.45
C TYR A 16 6.99 -2.16 -5.29
N GLY A 17 8.19 -1.60 -5.08
CA GLY A 17 8.31 -0.17 -4.82
C GLY A 17 9.54 0.23 -4.01
N TYR A 18 9.58 1.46 -3.52
CA TYR A 18 10.73 1.97 -2.78
C TYR A 18 10.61 1.74 -1.26
N TYR A 19 9.50 2.15 -0.66
CA TYR A 19 9.21 1.96 0.77
C TYR A 19 7.98 1.08 0.94
N VAL A 20 8.20 -0.22 0.72
CA VAL A 20 7.14 -1.22 0.72
C VAL A 20 6.84 -1.66 2.15
N PHE A 21 5.65 -1.35 2.62
CA PHE A 21 5.12 -1.79 3.91
C PHE A 21 4.38 -3.12 3.75
N PRO A 22 4.72 -4.15 4.56
CA PRO A 22 3.91 -5.35 4.67
C PRO A 22 2.59 -5.03 5.37
N PHE A 23 1.48 -5.56 4.86
CA PHE A 23 0.17 -5.45 5.48
C PHE A 23 -0.28 -6.83 6.00
N LEU A 24 -0.39 -6.91 7.32
CA LEU A 24 -0.83 -8.11 8.04
C LEU A 24 -2.33 -7.99 8.34
N LEU A 25 -3.08 -9.06 8.10
CA LEU A 25 -4.44 -9.22 8.59
C LEU A 25 -4.45 -10.32 9.64
N GLY A 26 -4.55 -9.94 10.92
CA GLY A 26 -4.23 -10.84 12.02
C GLY A 26 -2.74 -11.18 12.01
N ASP A 27 -2.41 -12.46 11.84
CA ASP A 27 -1.06 -13.00 11.78
C ASP A 27 -0.56 -13.25 10.34
N THR A 28 -1.40 -13.02 9.34
CA THR A 28 -1.14 -13.40 7.96
C THR A 28 -0.72 -12.19 7.13
N LEU A 29 0.40 -12.31 6.39
CA LEU A 29 0.79 -11.30 5.41
C LEU A 29 -0.14 -11.41 4.19
N VAL A 30 -0.97 -10.40 3.99
CA VAL A 30 -2.00 -10.43 2.94
C VAL A 30 -1.74 -9.46 1.78
N ALA A 31 -0.93 -8.42 2.00
CA ALA A 31 -0.58 -7.45 0.97
C ALA A 31 0.73 -6.73 1.24
N ARG A 32 1.18 -5.98 0.22
CA ARG A 32 2.29 -5.03 0.26
C ARG A 32 1.85 -3.71 -0.34
N CYS A 33 2.22 -2.59 0.27
CA CYS A 33 1.93 -1.27 -0.29
C CYS A 33 3.14 -0.34 -0.19
N ASP A 34 3.47 0.37 -1.27
CA ASP A 34 4.50 1.41 -1.28
C ASP A 34 3.87 2.74 -0.88
N LEU A 35 4.23 3.25 0.30
CA LEU A 35 3.61 4.44 0.88
C LEU A 35 4.58 5.63 0.88
N LYS A 36 4.04 6.81 0.61
CA LYS A 36 4.76 8.08 0.77
C LYS A 36 3.85 9.14 1.36
N ALA A 37 4.29 9.75 2.45
CA ALA A 37 3.65 10.95 2.98
C ALA A 37 4.17 12.20 2.24
N ASP A 38 3.33 12.81 1.43
CA ASP A 38 3.58 14.11 0.83
C ASP A 38 3.06 15.20 1.77
N ARG A 39 3.95 15.71 2.63
CA ARG A 39 3.59 16.71 3.64
C ARG A 39 3.29 18.09 3.05
N GLN A 40 3.82 18.41 1.87
CA GLN A 40 3.52 19.67 1.21
C GLN A 40 2.08 19.68 0.67
N ARG A 41 1.64 18.57 0.07
CA ARG A 41 0.28 18.41 -0.45
C ARG A 41 -0.72 17.87 0.58
N LYS A 42 -0.24 17.51 1.77
CA LYS A 42 -0.97 16.79 2.83
C LYS A 42 -1.67 15.53 2.33
N VAL A 43 -0.92 14.69 1.60
CA VAL A 43 -1.45 13.46 0.99
C VAL A 43 -0.68 12.24 1.46
N LEU A 44 -1.41 11.17 1.83
CA LEU A 44 -0.85 9.83 1.90
C LEU A 44 -0.93 9.18 0.51
N MET A 45 0.21 9.06 -0.16
CA MET A 45 0.30 8.46 -1.48
C MET A 45 0.53 6.95 -1.36
N VAL A 46 -0.37 6.16 -1.92
CA VAL A 46 -0.18 4.74 -2.19
C VAL A 46 0.39 4.61 -3.61
N GLN A 47 1.71 4.52 -3.70
CA GLN A 47 2.43 4.44 -4.97
C GLN A 47 2.29 3.08 -5.64
N SER A 48 2.01 2.03 -4.88
CA SER A 48 1.62 0.73 -5.38
C SER A 48 0.93 -0.10 -4.29
N ALA A 49 0.09 -1.05 -4.69
CA ALA A 49 -0.53 -2.00 -3.77
C ALA A 49 -0.67 -3.38 -4.43
N PHE A 50 -0.12 -4.41 -3.79
CA PHE A 50 -0.07 -5.78 -4.28
C PHE A 50 -0.63 -6.76 -3.25
N LEU A 51 -1.36 -7.77 -3.71
CA LEU A 51 -1.75 -8.91 -2.88
C LEU A 51 -0.57 -9.88 -2.71
N GLU A 52 -0.55 -10.57 -1.58
CA GLU A 52 0.22 -11.80 -1.49
C GLU A 52 -0.50 -12.94 -2.25
N PRO A 53 0.24 -13.95 -2.74
CA PRO A 53 -0.35 -15.08 -3.46
C PRO A 53 -1.48 -15.76 -2.66
N GLY A 54 -2.60 -16.02 -3.33
CA GLY A 54 -3.75 -16.72 -2.74
C GLY A 54 -4.70 -15.84 -1.91
N GLN A 55 -4.46 -14.53 -1.83
CA GLN A 55 -5.32 -13.60 -1.11
C GLN A 55 -6.42 -13.00 -2.00
N ASP A 56 -7.56 -12.64 -1.39
CA ASP A 56 -8.71 -12.05 -2.10
C ASP A 56 -8.75 -10.53 -1.91
N ALA A 57 -8.64 -9.78 -3.02
CA ALA A 57 -8.78 -8.33 -3.06
C ALA A 57 -10.06 -7.82 -2.37
N ARG A 58 -11.17 -8.56 -2.46
CA ARG A 58 -12.47 -8.15 -1.89
C ARG A 58 -12.45 -8.16 -0.37
N ARG A 59 -11.68 -9.07 0.23
CA ARG A 59 -11.47 -9.16 1.68
C ARG A 59 -10.38 -8.21 2.15
N VAL A 60 -9.28 -8.10 1.41
CA VAL A 60 -8.09 -7.34 1.84
C VAL A 60 -8.27 -5.83 1.67
N ALA A 61 -8.91 -5.36 0.60
CA ALA A 61 -8.99 -3.93 0.31
C ALA A 61 -9.75 -3.10 1.37
N PRO A 62 -10.88 -3.54 1.94
CA PRO A 62 -11.56 -2.83 3.02
C PRO A 62 -10.71 -2.66 4.27
N GLU A 63 -10.02 -3.72 4.68
CA GLU A 63 -9.16 -3.73 5.87
C GLU A 63 -7.95 -2.80 5.67
N LEU A 64 -7.29 -2.90 4.52
CA LEU A 64 -6.19 -2.00 4.18
C LEU A 64 -6.66 -0.55 4.10
N ALA A 65 -7.84 -0.29 3.54
CA ALA A 65 -8.39 1.07 3.46
C ALA A 65 -8.66 1.66 4.85
N ALA A 66 -9.14 0.86 5.81
CA ALA A 66 -9.34 1.29 7.19
C ALA A 66 -8.02 1.68 7.86
N GLU A 67 -6.98 0.85 7.72
CA GLU A 67 -5.65 1.14 8.28
C GLU A 67 -4.99 2.36 7.61
N LEU A 68 -5.15 2.53 6.30
CA LEU A 68 -4.66 3.73 5.61
C LEU A 68 -5.35 5.01 6.06
N ARG A 69 -6.66 4.96 6.37
CA ARG A 69 -7.38 6.10 6.96
C ARG A 69 -6.89 6.42 8.37
N GLN A 70 -6.64 5.40 9.20
CA GLN A 70 -6.05 5.59 10.52
C GLN A 70 -4.65 6.22 10.42
N MET A 71 -3.81 5.72 9.52
CA MET A 71 -2.48 6.28 9.27
C MET A 71 -2.55 7.72 8.73
N GLN A 72 -3.46 7.99 7.79
CA GLN A 72 -3.71 9.34 7.26
C GLN A 72 -4.03 10.30 8.41
N ALA A 73 -4.96 9.92 9.29
CA ALA A 73 -5.35 10.73 10.45
C ALA A 73 -4.20 10.93 11.44
N TRP A 74 -3.49 9.85 11.79
CA TRP A 74 -2.34 9.90 12.69
C TRP A 74 -1.21 10.80 12.18
N LEU A 75 -0.97 10.79 10.87
CA LEU A 75 0.04 11.65 10.21
C LEU A 75 -0.45 13.09 9.97
N GLY A 76 -1.71 13.40 10.23
CA GLY A 76 -2.30 14.73 9.99
C GLY A 76 -2.40 15.09 8.50
N LEU A 77 -2.74 14.12 7.65
CA LEU A 77 -2.88 14.29 6.20
C LEU A 77 -4.37 14.43 5.82
N ASP A 78 -4.67 15.13 4.73
CA ASP A 78 -6.05 15.50 4.37
C ASP A 78 -6.74 14.44 3.50
N ARG A 79 -5.97 13.70 2.69
CA ARG A 79 -6.52 12.69 1.76
C ARG A 79 -5.52 11.60 1.42
N ILE A 80 -6.04 10.54 0.79
CA ILE A 80 -5.27 9.41 0.27
C ILE A 80 -5.37 9.39 -1.25
N GLU A 81 -4.24 9.24 -1.94
CA GLU A 81 -4.18 9.08 -3.40
C GLU A 81 -3.57 7.72 -3.74
N VAL A 82 -4.20 6.96 -4.64
CA VAL A 82 -3.77 5.60 -5.01
C VAL A 82 -3.40 5.56 -6.49
N SER A 83 -2.16 5.20 -6.82
CA SER A 83 -1.68 4.99 -8.19
C SER A 83 -2.31 3.74 -8.83
N ASP A 84 -2.12 3.53 -10.14
CA ASP A 84 -2.61 2.33 -10.84
C ASP A 84 -1.71 1.09 -10.68
N ARG A 85 -0.59 1.18 -9.94
CA ARG A 85 0.40 0.10 -9.87
C ARG A 85 0.01 -0.98 -8.86
N GLY A 86 -0.14 -2.21 -9.36
CA GLY A 86 -0.34 -3.42 -8.56
C GLY A 86 -1.79 -3.93 -8.59
N ASP A 87 -1.94 -5.24 -8.38
CA ASP A 87 -3.22 -5.97 -8.55
C ASP A 87 -4.29 -5.62 -7.50
N LEU A 88 -3.90 -5.02 -6.37
CA LEU A 88 -4.82 -4.53 -5.34
C LEU A 88 -5.26 -3.07 -5.59
N ALA A 89 -4.49 -2.30 -6.36
CA ALA A 89 -4.60 -0.83 -6.42
C ALA A 89 -5.97 -0.34 -6.90
N ALA A 90 -6.50 -0.93 -7.97
CA ALA A 90 -7.81 -0.53 -8.52
C ALA A 90 -8.96 -0.76 -7.53
N ARG A 91 -8.94 -1.89 -6.80
CA ARG A 91 -9.96 -2.20 -5.80
C ARG A 91 -9.80 -1.28 -4.59
N LEU A 92 -8.58 -1.09 -4.10
CA LEU A 92 -8.28 -0.20 -2.98
C LEU A 92 -8.77 1.24 -3.25
N ARG A 93 -8.49 1.77 -4.45
CA ARG A 93 -8.98 3.10 -4.85
C ARG A 93 -10.50 3.20 -4.79
N ARG A 94 -11.22 2.16 -5.25
CA ARG A 94 -12.68 2.14 -5.18
C ARG A 94 -13.21 2.11 -3.74
N THR A 95 -12.49 1.47 -2.82
CA THR A 95 -12.86 1.37 -1.41
C THR A 95 -12.57 2.65 -0.62
N LEU A 96 -11.60 3.44 -1.09
CA LEU A 96 -11.21 4.72 -0.46
C LEU A 96 -12.05 5.92 -0.91
N ARG A 97 -12.77 5.79 -2.03
CA ARG A 97 -13.83 6.74 -2.42
C ARG A 97 -15.00 6.69 -1.46
#